data_AF-A0A359EFV8-F1
#
_entry.id   AF-A0A359EFV8-F1
#
_cell.length_a   1.000
_cell.length_b   1.000
_cell.length_c   1.000
_cell.angle_alpha   90.00
_cell.angle_beta   90.00
_cell.angle_gamma   90.00
#
_symmetry.space_group_name_H-M   'P 1'
#
loop_
_entity.id
_entity.type
_entity.pdbx_description
1 polymer ?
#
loop_
_entity_poly.entity_id
_entity_poly.type
_entity_poly.pdbx_seq_one_letter_code
_entity_poly.pdbx_strand_id
1 'polypeptide(L)' 'MKQRIVLVGAGSAQFGYGTIGDILQSQVLEGSEIVLHDINPVTMAVV' A
#
# COMPACT_ATOMS: atom_id res chain seq x y z
N MET A 1 14.86 10.62 2.47
CA MET A 1 13.89 10.98 3.53
C MET A 1 12.96 9.80 3.69
N LYS A 2 12.56 9.47 4.92
CA LYS A 2 11.57 8.41 5.16
C LYS A 2 10.18 9.03 5.08
N GLN A 3 9.33 8.52 4.20
CA GLN A 3 7.98 9.02 4.03
C GLN A 3 6.98 8.10 4.74
N ARG A 4 5.86 8.67 5.18
CA ARG A 4 4.67 7.88 5.54
C ARG A 4 3.69 7.97 4.39
N ILE A 5 3.37 6.83 3.77
CA ILE A 5 2.52 6.72 2.58
C ILE A 5 1.22 6.06 3.00
N VAL A 6 0.08 6.74 2.86
CA VAL A 6 -1.24 6.16 3.16
C VAL A 6 -1.92 5.78 1.86
N LEU A 7 -2.10 4.48 1.63
CA LEU A 7 -2.80 3.95 0.47
C LEU A 7 -4.28 3.76 0.81
N VAL A 8 -5.11 4.72 0.42
CA VAL A 8 -6.56 4.67 0.61
C VAL A 8 -7.20 3.86 -0.52
N GLY A 9 -8.03 2.88 -0.15
CA GLY A 9 -8.58 1.90 -1.09
C GLY A 9 -7.63 0.73 -1.37
N ALA A 10 -6.79 0.37 -0.38
CA ALA A 10 -5.79 -0.69 -0.54
C ALA A 10 -6.39 -2.08 -0.80
N GLY A 11 -7.67 -2.31 -0.47
CA GLY A 11 -8.39 -3.56 -0.75
C GLY A 11 -8.72 -3.80 -2.23
N SER A 12 -8.42 -2.85 -3.12
CA SER A 12 -8.56 -3.05 -4.57
C SER A 12 -7.50 -4.01 -5.10
N ALA A 13 -7.89 -5.21 -5.55
CA ALA A 13 -6.93 -6.22 -5.99
C ALA A 13 -6.05 -5.76 -7.17
N GLN A 14 -6.59 -4.97 -8.10
CA GLN A 14 -5.82 -4.49 -9.26
C GLN A 14 -4.93 -3.29 -8.90
N PHE A 15 -5.46 -2.33 -8.16
CA PHE A 15 -4.75 -1.10 -7.84
C PHE A 15 -3.86 -1.24 -6.61
N GLY A 16 -4.37 -1.83 -5.53
CA GLY A 16 -3.69 -2.03 -4.25
C GLY A 16 -2.41 -2.85 -4.41
N TYR A 17 -2.50 -4.06 -4.95
CA TYR A 17 -1.31 -4.93 -5.12
C TYR A 17 -0.27 -4.34 -6.06
N GLY A 18 -0.70 -3.74 -7.18
CA GLY A 18 0.23 -3.06 -8.10
C GLY A 18 0.98 -1.93 -7.38
N THR A 19 0.25 -1.06 -6.67
CA THR A 19 0.84 0.08 -5.97
C THR A 19 1.76 -0.37 -4.84
N ILE A 20 1.38 -1.39 -4.06
CA ILE A 20 2.24 -1.95 -3.00
C ILE A 20 3.52 -2.52 -3.63
N GLY A 21 3.41 -3.27 -4.72
CA GLY A 21 4.56 -3.80 -5.47
C GLY A 21 5.52 -2.71 -5.91
N ASP A 22 5.00 -1.65 -6.53
CA ASP A 22 5.80 -0.51 -6.99
C ASP A 22 6.51 0.21 -5.83
N ILE A 23 5.82 0.39 -4.70
CA ILE A 23 6.40 1.00 -3.49
C ILE A 23 7.52 0.13 -2.92
N LEU A 24 7.30 -1.19 -2.80
CA LEU A 24 8.26 -2.13 -2.22
C LEU A 24 9.52 -2.31 -3.08
N GLN A 25 9.40 -2.17 -4.41
CA GLN A 25 10.53 -2.28 -5.33
C GLN A 25 11.30 -0.95 -5.51
N SER A 26 10.78 0.16 -4.98
CA SER A 26 11.38 1.47 -5.15
C SER A 26 12.54 1.72 -4.19
N GLN A 27 13.76 1.83 -4.74
CA GLN A 27 14.95 2.26 -3.97
C GLN A 27 14.79 3.68 -3.41
N VAL A 28 14.03 4.55 -4.09
CA VAL A 28 13.81 5.94 -3.64
C VAL A 28 12.95 5.98 -2.38
N LEU A 29 12.04 5.01 -2.22
CA LEU A 29 11.12 4.91 -1.09
C LEU A 29 11.64 3.98 0.01
N GLU A 30 12.85 3.44 -0.12
CA GLU A 30 13.42 2.51 0.86
C GLU A 30 13.43 3.11 2.27
N GLY A 31 12.97 2.31 3.23
CA GLY A 31 12.84 2.71 4.63
C GLY A 31 11.63 3.61 4.95
N SER A 32 10.75 3.86 3.99
CA SER A 32 9.45 4.50 4.21
C SER A 32 8.45 3.54 4.89
N GLU A 33 7.40 4.10 5.47
CA GLU A 33 6.29 3.36 6.07
C GLU A 33 5.08 3.44 5.13
N ILE A 34 4.49 2.29 4.79
CA ILE A 34 3.22 2.22 4.06
C ILE A 34 2.08 1.84 5.02
N VAL A 35 1.00 2.61 4.97
CA VAL A 35 -0.24 2.36 5.73
C VAL A 35 -1.33 1.98 4.75
N LEU A 36 -1.85 0.77 4.89
CA LEU A 36 -2.96 0.27 4.08
C LEU A 36 -4.27 0.67 4.74
N HIS A 37 -5.12 1.38 4.00
CA HIS A 37 -6.40 1.86 4.51
C HIS A 37 -7.52 1.49 3.55
N ASP A 38 -8.56 0.85 4.08
CA ASP A 38 -9.78 0.52 3.33
C ASP A 38 -10.97 0.49 4.29
N ILE A 39 -12.16 0.81 3.77
CA ILE A 39 -13.40 0.78 4.54
C ILE A 39 -13.98 -0.63 4.65
N ASN A 40 -13.62 -1.53 3.72
CA ASN A 40 -14.15 -2.87 3.67
C ASN A 40 -13.15 -3.84 4.34
N PRO A 41 -13.47 -4.37 5.53
CA PRO A 41 -12.57 -5.25 6.26
C PRO A 41 -12.38 -6.60 5.55
N VAL A 42 -13.32 -7.03 4.71
CA VAL A 42 -13.23 -8.30 3.98
C VAL A 42 -12.17 -8.22 2.88
N THR A 43 -12.17 -7.13 2.11
CA THR A 43 -11.15 -6.92 1.07
C THR A 43 -9.79 -6.56 1.67
N MET A 44 -9.75 -5.90 2.84
CA MET A 44 -8.49 -5.65 3.54
C MET A 44 -7.87 -6.95 4.08
N ALA A 45 -8.67 -7.90 4.56
CA ALA A 45 -8.16 -9.14 5.16
C ALA A 45 -7.42 -10.06 4.18
N VAL A 46 -7.55 -9.82 2.86
CA VAL A 46 -6.87 -10.61 1.82
C VAL A 46 -5.63 -9.94 1.24
N VAL A 47 -5.34 -8.69 1.65
CA VAL A 47 -4.16 -7.92 1.25
C VAL A 47 -2.98 -8.17 2.18
#